data_AF-A0A9D1Q6R6-F1
#
_entry.id   AF-A0A9D1Q6R6-F1
#
_cell.length_a   1.000
_cell.length_b   1.000
_cell.length_c   1.000
_cell.angle_alpha   90.00
_cell.angle_beta   90.00
_cell.angle_gamma   90.00
#
_symmetry.space_group_name_H-M   'P 1'
#
loop_
_entity.id
_entity.type
_entity.pdbx_description
1 polymer ?
#
loop_
_entity_poly.entity_id
_entity_poly.type
_entity_poly.pdbx_seq_one_letter_code
_entity_poly.pdbx_strand_id
1 'polypeptide(L)'
;MRIRKCLSLALAAALVTVMLTGCPWDAGDETGGDSSSSSSSSSSGSRPSYDEDEWVQPEMYTVTLETGPNGTAAVSTNRVEEGGLVFITAQPDDGYQVEAVTANGKPLTAGREGIYAIFNITEDQNITVTFAKKGIVTAEDRALVRQKLDELLESEELQGYEIQPFALNDKDAAFLEDWYRE
;
A
#
# COMPACT_ATOMS: atom_id res chain seq x y z
N MET A 1 -15.81 0.45 -33.44
CA MET A 1 -16.96 0.39 -32.48
C MET A 1 -17.00 -0.99 -31.85
N ARG A 2 -16.89 -1.26 -30.53
CA ARG A 2 -16.96 -0.51 -29.28
C ARG A 2 -15.96 -1.19 -28.31
N ILE A 3 -14.77 -0.63 -28.11
CA ILE A 3 -14.32 0.00 -26.86
C ILE A 3 -15.07 -0.43 -25.58
N ARG A 4 -14.38 -1.17 -24.73
CA ARG A 4 -14.42 -1.11 -23.25
C ARG A 4 -12.97 -1.35 -22.78
N LYS A 5 -12.09 -0.35 -22.72
CA LYS A 5 -11.90 0.60 -21.61
C LYS A 5 -12.09 -0.07 -20.25
N CYS A 6 -10.98 -0.33 -19.55
CA CYS A 6 -10.75 -0.06 -18.13
C CYS A 6 -9.34 -0.51 -17.72
N LEU A 7 -8.30 0.09 -18.31
CA LEU A 7 -7.00 0.20 -17.65
C LEU A 7 -6.96 1.58 -16.97
N SER A 8 -7.84 1.78 -16.00
CA SER A 8 -7.86 2.97 -15.15
C SER A 8 -6.84 2.77 -14.04
N LEU A 9 -5.57 3.06 -14.31
CA LEU A 9 -4.56 3.24 -13.28
C LEU A 9 -4.32 4.74 -13.11
N ALA A 10 -5.29 5.42 -12.50
CA ALA A 10 -5.08 6.77 -11.97
C ALA A 10 -4.57 6.62 -10.54
N LEU A 11 -3.24 6.53 -10.39
CA LEU A 11 -2.58 6.70 -9.10
C LEU A 11 -2.62 8.21 -8.79
N ALA A 12 -3.60 8.63 -8.01
CA ALA A 12 -3.73 10.01 -7.58
C ALA A 12 -2.64 10.35 -6.56
N ALA A 13 -1.82 11.34 -6.92
CA ALA A 13 -0.88 12.03 -6.06
C ALA A 13 -1.62 12.96 -5.07
N ALA A 14 -1.06 13.15 -3.88
CA ALA A 14 -1.08 14.45 -3.17
C ALA A 14 -0.03 14.44 -2.04
N LEU A 15 1.00 15.25 -2.23
CA LEU A 15 2.10 15.53 -1.31
C LEU A 15 1.65 16.40 -0.12
N VAL A 16 2.39 16.24 0.98
CA VAL A 16 2.33 16.97 2.23
C VAL A 16 2.77 18.43 2.02
N THR A 17 1.91 19.39 2.31
CA THR A 17 2.28 20.81 2.38
C THR A 17 2.50 21.20 3.84
N VAL A 18 3.77 21.36 4.20
CA VAL A 18 4.21 22.04 5.43
C VAL A 18 3.87 23.53 5.31
N MET A 19 3.04 24.04 6.22
CA MET A 19 2.83 25.48 6.42
C MET A 19 3.36 25.87 7.81
N LEU A 20 4.59 26.40 7.81
CA LEU A 20 5.16 27.15 8.92
C LEU A 20 4.58 28.57 8.92
N THR A 21 3.77 28.88 9.91
CA THR A 21 3.57 30.22 10.50
C THR A 21 3.07 29.95 11.93
N GLY A 22 3.83 30.11 13.01
CA GLY A 22 4.36 31.40 13.48
C GLY A 22 3.18 32.30 13.81
N CYS A 23 2.69 32.39 15.05
CA CYS A 23 3.15 33.27 16.14
C CYS A 23 2.07 33.19 17.26
N PRO A 24 2.11 33.98 18.34
CA PRO A 24 3.12 34.18 19.38
C PRO A 24 2.55 33.82 20.78
N TRP A 25 3.41 33.46 21.72
CA TRP A 25 3.06 33.25 23.12
C TRP A 25 2.98 34.63 23.79
N ASP A 26 1.76 35.12 23.98
CA ASP A 26 1.49 36.38 24.66
C ASP A 26 1.50 36.18 26.17
N ALA A 27 2.24 37.05 26.84
CA ALA A 27 2.54 36.99 28.26
C ALA A 27 1.41 37.62 29.09
N GLY A 28 1.14 36.97 30.24
CA GLY A 28 0.77 37.64 31.48
C GLY A 28 -0.63 38.27 31.57
N ASP A 29 -1.48 37.69 32.42
CA ASP A 29 -2.35 38.53 33.24
C ASP A 29 -2.27 38.07 34.69
N GLU A 30 -1.89 39.03 35.53
CA GLU A 30 -1.74 38.90 36.97
C GLU A 30 -3.06 39.29 37.62
N THR A 31 -3.78 38.32 38.17
CA THR A 31 -4.77 38.62 39.22
C THR A 31 -4.59 37.66 40.38
N GLY A 32 -3.98 38.21 41.44
CA GLY A 32 -3.97 37.62 42.77
C GLY A 32 -5.36 37.66 43.41
N GLY A 33 -5.59 36.76 44.36
CA GLY A 33 -6.85 36.67 45.10
C GLY A 33 -6.91 35.48 46.06
N ASP A 34 -6.15 35.58 47.14
CA ASP A 34 -6.54 35.36 48.54
C ASP A 34 -7.24 34.05 49.00
N SER A 35 -6.47 33.34 49.85
CA SER A 35 -6.84 32.84 51.20
C SER A 35 -7.96 31.81 51.40
N SER A 36 -7.49 30.61 51.79
CA SER A 36 -7.90 29.79 52.95
C SER A 36 -9.37 29.40 53.14
N SER A 37 -9.65 28.11 53.13
CA SER A 37 -10.01 27.35 54.35
C SER A 37 -10.17 25.85 54.07
N SER A 38 -9.74 25.07 55.05
CA SER A 38 -9.82 23.62 55.13
C SER A 38 -11.24 23.08 55.25
N SER A 39 -11.53 21.98 54.57
CA SER A 39 -12.55 21.03 55.01
C SER A 39 -12.24 19.64 54.49
N SER A 40 -11.68 18.82 55.37
CA SER A 40 -11.75 17.37 55.28
C SER A 40 -13.22 16.94 55.36
N SER A 41 -13.72 16.37 54.27
CA SER A 41 -14.99 15.64 54.26
C SER A 41 -14.76 14.30 53.58
N SER A 42 -14.73 13.27 54.41
CA SER A 42 -14.75 11.86 54.06
C SER A 42 -16.03 11.59 53.26
N SER A 43 -15.95 11.62 51.94
CA SER A 43 -16.99 11.08 51.08
C SER A 43 -16.57 9.66 50.73
N SER A 44 -17.19 8.70 51.41
CA SER A 44 -17.30 7.32 50.98
C SER A 44 -17.99 7.29 49.61
N GLY A 45 -17.24 7.62 48.57
CA GLY A 45 -17.63 7.36 47.20
C GLY A 45 -17.52 5.86 47.01
N SER A 46 -18.66 5.20 46.88
CA SER A 46 -18.74 3.81 46.44
C SER A 46 -17.84 3.65 45.23
N ARG A 47 -16.75 2.90 45.39
CA ARG A 47 -15.96 2.42 44.25
C ARG A 47 -16.97 1.75 43.31
N PRO A 48 -17.01 2.09 42.02
CA PRO A 48 -17.80 1.30 41.09
C PRO A 48 -17.42 -0.17 41.29
N SER A 49 -18.44 -0.98 41.59
CA SER A 49 -18.32 -2.42 41.61
C SER A 49 -18.03 -2.81 40.16
N TYR A 50 -16.75 -2.94 39.83
CA TYR A 50 -16.35 -3.64 38.63
C TYR A 50 -16.68 -5.10 38.91
N ASP A 51 -17.61 -5.67 38.15
CA ASP A 51 -17.83 -7.12 38.13
C ASP A 51 -16.55 -7.77 37.57
N GLU A 52 -15.62 -8.10 38.46
CA GLU A 52 -14.37 -8.80 38.17
C GLU A 52 -14.66 -10.30 37.98
N ASP A 53 -15.17 -10.79 36.83
CA ASP A 53 -14.98 -12.22 36.43
C ASP A 53 -15.52 -12.64 35.04
N GLU A 54 -15.08 -11.99 33.96
CA GLU A 54 -15.01 -12.69 32.66
C GLU A 54 -13.61 -12.53 32.09
N TRP A 55 -12.69 -13.37 32.56
CA TRP A 55 -11.39 -13.58 31.92
C TRP A 55 -11.62 -14.24 30.56
N VAL A 56 -11.92 -13.44 29.55
CA VAL A 56 -12.00 -13.90 28.17
C VAL A 56 -10.58 -14.25 27.71
N GLN A 57 -10.33 -15.52 27.43
CA GLN A 57 -9.05 -15.92 26.85
C GLN A 57 -8.97 -15.43 25.40
N PRO A 58 -7.84 -14.85 24.97
CA PRO A 58 -7.70 -14.40 23.59
C PRO A 58 -7.76 -15.61 22.65
N GLU A 59 -8.60 -15.52 21.63
CA GLU A 59 -8.68 -16.57 20.61
C GLU A 59 -7.45 -16.48 19.69
N MET A 60 -6.85 -17.65 19.41
CA MET A 60 -5.57 -17.76 18.71
C MET A 60 -5.71 -18.66 17.49
N TYR A 61 -5.26 -18.16 16.34
CA TYR A 61 -5.24 -18.90 15.08
C TYR A 61 -3.84 -19.34 14.69
N THR A 62 -3.77 -20.48 14.01
CA THR A 62 -2.53 -21.07 13.51
C THR A 62 -2.27 -20.62 12.08
N VAL A 63 -1.01 -20.36 11.78
CA VAL A 63 -0.55 -20.00 10.44
C VAL A 63 0.39 -21.10 9.95
N THR A 64 -0.04 -21.80 8.90
CA THR A 64 0.74 -22.82 8.22
C THR A 64 1.29 -22.24 6.92
N LEU A 65 2.55 -22.52 6.64
CA LEU A 65 3.24 -22.07 5.42
C LEU A 65 3.72 -23.27 4.61
N GLU A 66 3.25 -23.36 3.38
CA GLU A 66 3.69 -24.31 2.37
C GLU A 66 4.43 -23.57 1.27
N THR A 67 5.69 -23.94 1.05
CA THR A 67 6.55 -23.28 0.06
C THR A 67 6.88 -24.26 -1.06
N GLY A 68 6.64 -23.85 -2.30
CA GLY A 68 7.01 -24.61 -3.49
C GLY A 68 8.52 -24.61 -3.74
N PRO A 69 9.00 -25.47 -4.66
CA PRO A 69 10.42 -25.52 -5.01
C PRO A 69 10.89 -24.24 -5.72
N ASN A 70 12.22 -24.04 -5.76
CA ASN A 70 12.89 -22.92 -6.44
C ASN A 70 12.71 -21.54 -5.77
N GLY A 71 12.57 -21.57 -4.44
CA GLY A 71 12.59 -20.39 -3.60
C GLY A 71 12.35 -20.76 -2.15
N THR A 72 12.35 -19.74 -1.30
CA THR A 72 12.05 -19.84 0.13
C THR A 72 10.97 -18.84 0.51
N ALA A 73 10.22 -19.12 1.56
CA ALA A 73 9.26 -18.17 2.11
C ALA A 73 9.27 -18.24 3.65
N ALA A 74 8.89 -17.13 4.26
CA ALA A 74 8.79 -17.00 5.71
C ALA A 74 7.56 -16.19 6.10
N VAL A 75 6.96 -16.57 7.24
CA VAL A 75 5.88 -15.84 7.90
C VAL A 75 6.43 -15.13 9.14
N SER A 76 5.85 -13.99 9.50
CA SER A 76 6.26 -13.22 10.69
C SER A 76 5.94 -13.95 11.99
N THR A 77 4.86 -14.73 12.02
CA THR A 77 4.46 -15.56 13.17
C THR A 77 3.69 -16.78 12.68
N ASN A 78 3.79 -17.89 13.42
CA ASN A 78 3.01 -19.11 13.20
C ASN A 78 1.71 -19.13 14.02
N ARG A 79 1.53 -18.16 14.92
CA ARG A 79 0.36 -18.05 15.78
C ARG A 79 0.02 -16.59 16.03
N VAL A 80 -1.26 -16.25 15.92
CA VAL A 80 -1.73 -14.86 15.94
C VAL A 80 -3.09 -14.77 16.63
N GLU A 81 -3.30 -13.70 17.39
CA GLU A 81 -4.59 -13.41 18.03
C GLU A 81 -5.67 -13.10 16.97
N GLU A 82 -6.93 -13.32 17.33
CA GLU A 82 -8.07 -12.88 16.52
C GLU A 82 -7.94 -11.39 16.14
N GLY A 83 -8.20 -11.08 14.88
CA GLY A 83 -8.06 -9.73 14.33
C GLY A 83 -6.62 -9.33 14.01
N GLY A 84 -5.63 -10.17 14.31
CA GLY A 84 -4.22 -9.87 14.13
C GLY A 84 -3.74 -9.81 12.67
N LEU A 85 -2.42 -9.61 12.52
CA LEU A 85 -1.74 -9.35 11.26
C LEU A 85 -0.55 -10.30 11.06
N VAL A 86 -0.44 -10.87 9.87
CA VAL A 86 0.68 -11.73 9.47
C VAL A 86 1.32 -11.18 8.20
N PHE A 87 2.64 -11.10 8.20
CA PHE A 87 3.44 -10.76 7.02
C PHE A 87 4.07 -12.01 6.43
N ILE A 88 4.12 -12.06 5.11
CA ILE A 88 4.75 -13.13 4.35
C ILE A 88 5.81 -12.51 3.45
N THR A 89 6.99 -13.09 3.50
CA THR A 89 8.13 -12.73 2.64
C THR A 89 8.48 -13.95 1.80
N ALA A 90 8.66 -13.74 0.50
CA ALA A 90 9.06 -14.79 -0.43
C ALA A 90 10.36 -14.37 -1.12
N GLN A 91 11.35 -15.26 -1.10
CA GLN A 91 12.64 -15.07 -1.71
C GLN A 91 12.82 -16.13 -2.81
N PRO A 92 12.56 -15.79 -4.08
CA PRO A 92 12.78 -16.71 -5.19
C PRO A 92 14.28 -16.97 -5.39
N ASP A 93 14.60 -18.17 -5.88
CA ASP A 93 15.97 -18.52 -6.30
C ASP A 93 16.36 -17.78 -7.60
N ASP A 94 17.66 -17.78 -7.91
CA ASP A 94 18.18 -17.15 -9.11
C ASP A 94 17.52 -17.68 -10.38
N GLY A 95 17.01 -16.76 -11.21
CA GLY A 95 16.30 -17.10 -12.44
C GLY A 95 14.83 -17.51 -12.24
N TYR A 96 14.30 -17.40 -11.02
CA TYR A 96 12.89 -17.59 -10.71
C TYR A 96 12.24 -16.28 -10.23
N GLN A 97 10.92 -16.28 -10.17
CA GLN A 97 10.08 -15.22 -9.62
C GLN A 97 8.91 -15.84 -8.87
N VAL A 98 8.32 -15.10 -7.95
CA VAL A 98 7.07 -15.51 -7.29
C VAL A 98 5.98 -15.58 -8.35
N GLU A 99 5.33 -16.74 -8.44
CA GLU A 99 4.21 -16.97 -9.36
C GLU A 99 2.89 -16.62 -8.67
N ALA A 100 2.65 -17.21 -7.50
CA ALA A 100 1.46 -16.97 -6.72
C ALA A 100 1.74 -17.09 -5.23
N VAL A 101 1.02 -16.28 -4.45
CA VAL A 101 0.89 -16.44 -3.01
C VAL A 101 -0.60 -16.51 -2.72
N THR A 102 -1.03 -17.53 -2.00
CA THR A 102 -2.43 -17.71 -1.60
C THR A 102 -2.54 -17.90 -0.09
N ALA A 103 -3.68 -17.50 0.47
CA ALA A 103 -4.09 -17.82 1.84
C ALA A 103 -5.46 -18.50 1.77
N ASN A 104 -5.56 -19.72 2.32
CA ASN A 104 -6.78 -20.54 2.24
C ASN A 104 -7.29 -20.69 0.78
N GLY A 105 -6.37 -20.78 -0.19
CA GLY A 105 -6.65 -20.86 -1.62
C GLY A 105 -7.02 -19.53 -2.30
N LYS A 106 -7.15 -18.43 -1.55
CA LYS A 106 -7.41 -17.09 -2.11
C LYS A 106 -6.11 -16.37 -2.45
N PRO A 107 -5.96 -15.79 -3.66
CA PRO A 107 -4.75 -15.08 -4.02
C PRO A 107 -4.53 -13.83 -3.16
N LEU A 108 -3.29 -13.64 -2.74
CA LEU A 108 -2.81 -12.43 -2.07
C LEU A 108 -2.10 -11.54 -3.09
N THR A 109 -2.22 -10.22 -2.87
CA THR A 109 -1.49 -9.22 -3.65
C THR A 109 -0.25 -8.79 -2.88
N ALA A 110 0.89 -8.73 -3.56
CA ALA A 110 2.11 -8.19 -2.99
C ALA A 110 1.91 -6.70 -2.68
N GLY A 111 2.26 -6.30 -1.48
CA GLY A 111 2.38 -4.91 -1.07
C GLY A 111 3.70 -4.29 -1.56
N ARG A 112 4.14 -3.25 -0.87
CA ARG A 112 5.45 -2.64 -1.15
C ARG A 112 6.56 -3.66 -0.93
N GLU A 113 7.61 -3.57 -1.76
CA GLU A 113 8.82 -4.40 -1.65
C GLU A 113 8.57 -5.92 -1.79
N GLY A 114 7.42 -6.35 -2.32
CA GLY A 114 7.13 -7.78 -2.48
C GLY A 114 6.66 -8.48 -1.21
N ILE A 115 6.27 -7.71 -0.17
CA ILE A 115 5.76 -8.25 1.10
C ILE A 115 4.25 -8.47 0.99
N TYR A 116 3.76 -9.64 1.40
CA TYR A 116 2.34 -9.94 1.46
C TYR A 116 1.83 -9.79 2.90
N ALA A 117 0.57 -9.39 3.07
CA ALA A 117 -0.02 -9.19 4.37
C ALA A 117 -1.44 -9.77 4.43
N ILE A 118 -1.77 -10.42 5.54
CA ILE A 118 -3.12 -10.87 5.88
C ILE A 118 -3.50 -10.16 7.18
N PHE A 119 -4.54 -9.32 7.12
CA PHE A 119 -5.08 -8.60 8.26
C PHE A 119 -6.41 -9.22 8.70
N ASN A 120 -6.79 -8.97 9.94
CA ASN A 120 -8.06 -9.41 10.51
C ASN A 120 -8.24 -10.92 10.42
N ILE A 121 -7.30 -11.67 11.01
CA ILE A 121 -7.32 -13.12 11.02
C ILE A 121 -8.38 -13.61 12.00
N THR A 122 -9.36 -14.36 11.48
CA THR A 122 -10.49 -14.92 12.25
C THR A 122 -10.62 -16.44 12.06
N GLU A 123 -9.64 -17.07 11.44
CA GLU A 123 -9.56 -18.50 11.20
C GLU A 123 -8.11 -18.91 10.95
N ASP A 124 -7.82 -20.20 11.06
CA ASP A 124 -6.52 -20.74 10.69
C ASP A 124 -6.17 -20.40 9.23
N GLN A 125 -4.91 -20.05 9.00
CA GLN A 125 -4.42 -19.64 7.69
C GLN A 125 -3.50 -20.72 7.12
N ASN A 126 -3.83 -21.26 5.95
CA ASN A 126 -2.94 -22.08 5.14
C ASN A 126 -2.39 -21.26 3.97
N ILE A 127 -1.13 -20.88 4.07
CA ILE A 127 -0.45 -20.03 3.10
C ILE A 127 0.33 -20.90 2.13
N THR A 128 0.12 -20.73 0.83
CA THR A 128 0.89 -21.42 -0.21
C THR A 128 1.66 -20.41 -1.05
N VAL A 129 2.95 -20.63 -1.24
CA VAL A 129 3.82 -19.82 -2.11
C VAL A 129 4.37 -20.68 -3.23
N THR A 130 4.17 -20.27 -4.49
CA THR A 130 4.73 -20.95 -5.66
C THR A 130 5.67 -20.04 -6.45
N PHE A 131 6.64 -20.66 -7.11
CA PHE A 131 7.66 -19.96 -7.91
C PHE A 131 7.65 -20.49 -9.34
N ALA A 132 7.82 -19.58 -10.29
CA ALA A 132 7.96 -19.89 -11.72
C ALA A 132 9.27 -19.34 -12.26
N LYS A 133 9.79 -19.97 -13.31
CA LYS A 133 11.00 -19.51 -13.97
C LYS A 133 10.77 -18.10 -14.52
N LYS A 134 11.69 -17.19 -14.23
CA LYS A 134 11.66 -15.83 -14.77
C LYS A 134 11.76 -15.92 -16.30
N GLY A 135 10.81 -15.30 -16.98
CA GLY A 135 10.86 -15.19 -18.45
C GLY A 135 12.14 -14.47 -18.84
N ILE A 136 12.99 -15.10 -19.66
CA ILE A 136 14.11 -14.41 -20.29
C ILE A 136 13.49 -13.64 -21.45
N VAL A 137 13.44 -12.31 -21.36
CA VAL A 137 13.07 -11.50 -22.52
C VAL A 137 14.25 -11.53 -23.48
N THR A 138 14.12 -12.31 -24.55
CA THR A 138 15.16 -12.43 -25.56
C THR A 138 15.23 -11.17 -26.44
N ALA A 139 16.31 -11.02 -27.19
CA ALA A 139 16.42 -9.92 -28.16
C ALA A 139 15.30 -9.98 -29.21
N GLU A 140 14.83 -11.19 -29.54
CA GLU A 140 13.72 -11.43 -30.45
C GLU A 140 12.38 -11.00 -29.84
N ASP A 141 12.12 -11.30 -28.56
CA ASP A 141 10.91 -10.83 -27.86
C ASP A 141 10.87 -9.30 -27.80
N ARG A 142 12.02 -8.66 -27.58
CA ARG A 142 12.14 -7.19 -27.62
C ARG A 142 11.94 -6.61 -29.02
N ALA A 143 12.46 -7.28 -30.04
CA ALA A 143 12.29 -6.88 -31.43
C ALA A 143 10.81 -7.03 -31.85
N LEU A 144 10.13 -8.08 -31.39
CA LEU A 144 8.72 -8.31 -31.62
C LEU A 144 7.86 -7.26 -30.92
N VAL A 145 8.15 -6.90 -29.66
CA VAL A 145 7.43 -5.83 -28.96
C VAL A 145 7.60 -4.49 -29.66
N ARG A 146 8.81 -4.17 -30.16
CA ARG A 146 9.06 -2.96 -30.95
C ARG A 146 8.33 -2.99 -32.29
N GLN A 147 8.37 -4.11 -33.00
CA GLN A 147 7.62 -4.28 -34.25
C GLN A 147 6.11 -4.14 -34.02
N LYS A 148 5.58 -4.73 -32.95
CA LYS A 148 4.17 -4.60 -32.56
C LYS A 148 3.80 -3.18 -32.17
N LEU A 149 4.74 -2.44 -31.57
CA LEU A 149 4.57 -1.05 -31.19
C LEU A 149 4.57 -0.13 -32.42
N ASP A 150 5.48 -0.36 -33.37
CA ASP A 150 5.53 0.34 -34.65
C ASP A 150 4.26 0.04 -35.49
N GLU A 151 3.80 -1.22 -35.51
CA GLU A 151 2.54 -1.64 -36.15
C GLU A 151 1.32 -0.97 -35.51
N LEU A 152 1.32 -0.73 -34.19
CA LEU A 152 0.25 -0.03 -33.50
C LEU A 152 0.28 1.49 -33.72
N LEU A 153 1.47 2.09 -33.80
CA LEU A 153 1.68 3.50 -34.18
C LEU A 153 1.26 3.76 -35.64
N GLU A 154 1.49 2.81 -36.55
CA GLU A 154 1.05 2.86 -37.94
C GLU A 154 -0.45 2.54 -38.10
N SER A 155 -1.05 1.81 -37.16
CA SER A 155 -2.51 1.57 -37.12
C SER A 155 -3.33 2.79 -36.67
N GLU A 156 -2.67 3.83 -36.16
CA GLU A 156 -3.23 5.17 -35.97
C GLU A 156 -3.01 6.07 -37.19
N GLU A 157 -2.84 5.49 -38.38
CA GLU A 157 -3.23 6.15 -39.62
C GLU A 157 -4.76 6.25 -39.67
N LEU A 158 -5.31 7.09 -38.78
CA LEU A 158 -6.42 7.95 -39.16
C LEU A 158 -5.94 8.76 -40.36
N GLN A 159 -6.21 8.19 -41.53
CA GLN A 159 -6.28 8.87 -42.81
C GLN A 159 -7.08 10.16 -42.62
N GLY A 160 -6.40 11.30 -42.45
CA GLY A 160 -7.02 12.63 -42.57
C GLY A 160 -6.89 13.63 -41.41
N TYR A 161 -5.87 13.58 -40.55
CA TYR A 161 -5.50 14.78 -39.77
C TYR A 161 -4.08 15.23 -40.14
N GLU A 162 -4.01 16.11 -41.14
CA GLU A 162 -2.79 16.83 -41.50
C GLU A 162 -2.41 17.73 -40.32
N ILE A 163 -1.39 17.33 -39.55
CA ILE A 163 -0.81 18.19 -38.53
C ILE A 163 -0.12 19.33 -39.29
N GLN A 164 -0.79 20.48 -39.37
CA GLN A 164 -0.16 21.71 -39.82
C GLN A 164 1.03 21.98 -38.89
N PRO A 165 2.22 22.32 -39.41
CA PRO A 165 3.32 22.73 -38.57
C PRO A 165 2.91 24.04 -37.89
N PHE A 166 2.36 23.96 -36.68
CA PHE A 166 2.18 25.14 -35.86
C PHE A 166 3.60 25.57 -35.50
N ALA A 167 4.07 26.61 -36.18
CA ALA A 167 5.34 27.25 -35.89
C ALA A 167 5.37 27.50 -34.39
N LEU A 168 6.25 26.77 -33.70
CA LEU A 168 6.46 26.89 -32.27
C LEU A 168 7.00 28.31 -32.05
N ASN A 169 6.15 29.24 -31.62
CA ASN A 169 6.63 30.52 -31.16
C ASN A 169 7.37 30.29 -29.83
N ASP A 170 8.40 31.09 -29.54
CA ASP A 170 9.26 30.94 -28.35
C ASP A 170 8.53 30.91 -26.99
N LYS A 171 7.22 31.20 -26.97
CA LYS A 171 6.37 31.13 -25.78
C LYS A 171 5.81 29.73 -25.51
N ASP A 172 5.73 28.87 -26.51
CA ASP A 172 5.13 27.52 -26.39
C ASP A 172 6.17 26.47 -25.96
N ALA A 173 7.46 26.77 -26.10
CA ALA A 173 8.55 25.92 -25.57
C ALA A 173 8.56 25.88 -24.02
N ALA A 174 8.07 26.93 -23.36
CA ALA A 174 8.00 26.97 -21.90
C ALA A 174 6.93 26.04 -21.30
N PHE A 175 5.92 25.65 -22.09
CA PHE A 175 4.83 24.78 -21.63
C PHE A 175 5.22 23.29 -21.69
N LEU A 176 6.21 22.93 -22.52
CA LEU A 176 6.68 21.55 -22.70
C LEU A 176 7.73 21.11 -21.67
N GLU A 177 8.46 22.05 -21.04
CA GLU A 177 9.41 21.74 -19.95
C GLU A 177 8.70 21.47 -18.61
N ASP A 178 7.48 21.95 -18.41
CA ASP A 178 6.66 21.70 -17.22
C ASP A 178 5.99 20.32 -17.27
N TRP A 179 5.71 19.83 -18.47
CA TRP A 179 5.08 18.52 -18.68
C TRP A 179 6.06 17.34 -18.55
N TYR A 180 7.38 17.59 -18.53
CA TYR A 180 8.42 16.57 -18.43
C TYR A 180 9.04 16.43 -17.03
N ARG A 181 8.58 17.20 -16.04
CA ARG A 181 9.11 17.18 -14.65
C ARG A 181 8.12 16.65 -13.61
N GLU A 182 7.24 15.71 -13.97
CA GLU A 182 6.51 14.90 -12.99
C GLU A 182 6.36 13.44 -13.45
#